data_AF-A0A1I2BSE6-F1
#
_entry.id   AF-A0A1I2BSE6-F1
#
_cell.length_a   1.000
_cell.length_b   1.000
_cell.length_c   1.000
_cell.angle_alpha   90.00
_cell.angle_beta   90.00
_cell.angle_gamma   90.00
#
_symmetry.space_group_name_H-M   'P 1'
#
loop_
_entity.id
_entity.type
_entity.pdbx_description
1 polymer ?
#
loop_
_entity_poly.entity_id
_entity_poly.type
_entity_poly.pdbx_seq_one_letter_code
_entity_poly.pdbx_strand_id
1 'polypeptide(L)'
;MKKYFLAFSVLSAAIGLGLAGGAAAQTATTTTTTTTTTTTVESTRLTTSYTTFAGSGSNAQALVTGLRGGTSVVLVTPATATAPAVQTTFTPATGPMGWGNVNIALALAQAELTKAGITNPTAADLQAALNGGTITTATGTVQLSGVLAARASGEGWGQIAKSLGFKVGEVMGQAKAHGPLPSSDDIAHGPKTDKADKLAKADKADKADKADKVAKADRPDKPDHVAKPDRPEKPERPDKPEHGR
;
A
#
# COMPACT_ATOMS: atom_id res chain seq x y z
N MET A 1 -43.25 34.81 2.89
CA MET A 1 -42.44 35.85 2.21
C MET A 1 -41.06 35.28 1.89
N LYS A 2 -40.68 35.41 0.61
CA LYS A 2 -39.34 35.37 0.01
C LYS A 2 -38.48 34.09 0.13
N LYS A 3 -38.49 33.35 -0.99
CA LYS A 3 -37.47 32.41 -1.48
C LYS A 3 -36.22 33.21 -1.90
N TYR A 4 -35.03 32.63 -1.75
CA TYR A 4 -33.84 33.07 -2.51
C TYR A 4 -33.12 31.88 -3.13
N PHE A 5 -32.89 32.02 -4.43
CA PHE A 5 -32.22 31.15 -5.37
C PHE A 5 -30.76 31.61 -5.56
N LEU A 6 -29.89 30.64 -5.93
CA LEU A 6 -28.77 30.70 -6.89
C LEU A 6 -27.65 31.75 -6.74
N ALA A 7 -26.41 31.24 -6.79
CA ALA A 7 -25.34 31.86 -7.58
C ALA A 7 -24.31 30.80 -8.02
N PHE A 8 -24.42 30.32 -9.27
CA PHE A 8 -23.33 29.71 -10.02
C PHE A 8 -22.40 30.83 -10.51
N SER A 9 -21.09 30.70 -10.29
CA SER A 9 -20.10 31.62 -10.85
C SER A 9 -19.29 30.88 -11.93
N VAL A 10 -19.54 31.28 -13.17
CA VAL A 10 -18.73 30.98 -14.36
C VAL A 10 -17.77 32.15 -14.52
N LEU A 11 -16.47 31.89 -14.58
CA LEU A 11 -15.48 32.91 -14.93
C LEU A 11 -14.83 32.53 -16.27
N SER A 12 -15.32 33.18 -17.33
CA SER A 12 -14.63 33.31 -18.61
C SER A 12 -13.56 34.39 -18.54
N ALA A 13 -12.41 34.15 -19.16
CA ALA A 13 -11.45 35.18 -19.56
C ALA A 13 -10.94 34.89 -20.97
N ALA A 14 -10.66 35.95 -21.70
CA ALA A 14 -10.85 36.05 -23.14
C ALA A 14 -9.56 36.50 -23.87
N ILE A 15 -9.53 36.23 -25.18
CA ILE A 15 -8.86 36.99 -26.27
C ILE A 15 -7.35 36.85 -26.47
N GLY A 16 -6.99 36.50 -27.71
CA GLY A 16 -5.71 36.77 -28.35
C GLY A 16 -5.67 36.28 -29.80
N LEU A 17 -6.08 37.13 -30.76
CA LEU A 17 -5.92 36.93 -32.21
C LEU A 17 -4.55 37.47 -32.64
N GLY A 18 -3.74 36.70 -33.39
CA GLY A 18 -2.47 37.15 -33.98
C GLY A 18 -2.15 36.39 -35.27
N LEU A 19 -1.90 37.15 -36.35
CA LEU A 19 -1.61 36.70 -37.71
C LEU A 19 -0.09 36.57 -37.97
N ALA A 20 0.27 35.53 -38.74
CA ALA A 20 1.40 35.38 -39.68
C ALA A 20 2.86 35.69 -39.26
N GLY A 21 3.74 34.69 -39.43
CA GLY A 21 5.14 34.89 -39.82
C GLY A 21 6.19 33.99 -39.15
N GLY A 22 6.72 33.02 -39.92
CA GLY A 22 8.14 32.63 -39.90
C GLY A 22 8.71 31.78 -38.75
N ALA A 23 9.59 30.86 -39.14
CA ALA A 23 10.49 30.03 -38.32
C ALA A 23 9.86 28.83 -37.58
N ALA A 24 9.90 27.68 -38.26
CA ALA A 24 9.80 26.37 -37.63
C ALA A 24 11.01 26.12 -36.73
N ALA A 25 10.97 26.65 -35.51
CA ALA A 25 11.73 26.10 -34.40
C ALA A 25 10.94 24.91 -33.87
N GLN A 26 11.33 23.71 -34.29
CA GLN A 26 10.82 22.44 -33.77
C GLN A 26 11.13 22.39 -32.26
N THR A 27 10.19 22.88 -31.46
CA THR A 27 10.18 22.62 -30.02
C THR A 27 9.92 21.13 -29.89
N ALA A 28 10.93 20.39 -29.45
CA ALA A 28 10.76 18.99 -29.10
C ALA A 28 9.70 18.91 -27.99
N THR A 29 8.48 18.53 -28.37
CA THR A 29 7.44 18.11 -27.44
C THR A 29 7.90 16.78 -26.85
N THR A 30 8.67 16.85 -25.77
CA THR A 30 9.01 15.66 -24.99
C THR A 30 7.70 15.05 -24.51
N THR A 31 7.49 13.79 -24.90
CA THR A 31 6.27 13.00 -24.77
C THR A 31 5.79 12.88 -23.31
N THR A 32 4.72 13.60 -22.95
CA THR A 32 3.96 13.41 -21.69
C THR A 32 2.70 12.55 -21.90
N THR A 33 2.71 11.66 -22.89
CA THR A 33 1.52 10.84 -23.22
C THR A 33 1.52 9.49 -22.49
N THR A 34 2.70 8.90 -22.25
CA THR A 34 2.83 7.52 -21.74
C THR A 34 2.41 7.35 -20.27
N THR A 35 2.69 8.34 -19.42
CA THR A 35 2.38 8.27 -17.98
C THR A 35 0.87 8.32 -17.72
N THR A 36 0.15 9.18 -18.44
CA THR A 36 -1.31 9.36 -18.30
C THR A 36 -2.08 8.14 -18.82
N THR A 37 -1.62 7.53 -19.91
CA THR A 37 -2.23 6.30 -20.42
C THR A 37 -2.06 5.15 -19.43
N THR A 38 -0.87 4.97 -18.85
CA THR A 38 -0.61 3.89 -17.89
C THR A 38 -1.44 4.06 -16.61
N THR A 39 -1.56 5.28 -16.08
CA THR A 39 -2.39 5.54 -14.90
C THR A 39 -3.88 5.28 -15.16
N THR A 40 -4.35 5.59 -16.37
CA THR A 40 -5.75 5.37 -16.76
C THR A 40 -6.04 3.88 -16.92
N VAL A 41 -5.17 3.13 -17.58
CA VAL A 41 -5.31 1.68 -17.78
C VAL A 41 -5.39 0.93 -16.46
N GLU A 42 -4.50 1.25 -15.52
CA GLU A 42 -4.47 0.60 -14.20
C GLU A 42 -5.70 0.94 -13.36
N SER A 43 -6.12 2.20 -13.35
CA SER A 43 -7.34 2.64 -12.68
C SER A 43 -8.58 1.90 -13.21
N THR A 44 -8.73 1.84 -14.54
CA THR A 44 -9.84 1.14 -15.19
C THR A 44 -9.81 -0.35 -14.87
N ARG A 45 -8.65 -1.00 -14.94
CA ARG A 45 -8.52 -2.44 -14.66
C ARG A 45 -8.93 -2.79 -13.23
N LEU A 46 -8.46 -2.04 -12.24
CA LEU A 46 -8.82 -2.27 -10.84
C LEU A 46 -10.30 -1.98 -10.59
N THR A 47 -10.83 -0.90 -11.15
CA THR A 47 -12.25 -0.55 -11.02
C THR A 47 -13.13 -1.68 -11.55
N THR A 48 -12.84 -2.20 -12.75
CA THR A 48 -13.56 -3.33 -13.33
C THR A 48 -13.46 -4.58 -12.45
N SER A 49 -12.24 -4.91 -12.01
CA SER A 49 -11.96 -6.12 -11.22
C SER A 49 -12.70 -6.14 -9.88
N TYR A 50 -12.82 -4.99 -9.22
CA TYR A 50 -13.45 -4.88 -7.89
C TYR A 50 -14.90 -4.39 -7.96
N THR A 51 -15.53 -4.32 -9.13
CA THR A 51 -16.93 -3.86 -9.28
C THR A 51 -17.90 -4.71 -8.47
N THR A 52 -17.81 -6.04 -8.57
CA THR A 52 -18.67 -6.96 -7.80
C THR A 52 -18.41 -6.83 -6.30
N PHE A 53 -17.13 -6.78 -5.92
CA PHE A 53 -16.73 -6.64 -4.53
C PHE A 53 -17.24 -5.32 -3.89
N ALA A 54 -17.19 -4.21 -4.64
CA ALA A 54 -17.68 -2.92 -4.17
C ALA A 54 -19.21 -2.77 -4.27
N GLY A 55 -19.90 -3.77 -4.84
CA GLY A 55 -21.34 -3.75 -5.12
C GLY A 55 -21.76 -2.91 -6.32
N SER A 56 -20.90 -2.03 -6.85
CA SER A 56 -21.16 -1.25 -8.07
C SER A 56 -19.88 -0.68 -8.70
N GLY A 57 -19.95 -0.31 -9.97
CA GLY A 57 -18.82 0.34 -10.67
C GLY A 57 -18.47 1.70 -10.07
N SER A 58 -19.47 2.49 -9.65
CA SER A 58 -19.26 3.78 -8.98
C SER A 58 -18.55 3.63 -7.63
N ASN A 59 -18.95 2.64 -6.83
CA ASN A 59 -18.28 2.34 -5.56
C ASN A 59 -16.84 1.86 -5.79
N ALA A 60 -16.61 0.97 -6.78
CA ALA A 60 -15.27 0.50 -7.10
C ALA A 60 -14.36 1.64 -7.56
N GLN A 61 -14.88 2.55 -8.40
CA GLN A 61 -14.15 3.74 -8.81
C GLN A 61 -13.82 4.64 -7.61
N ALA A 62 -14.78 4.86 -6.70
CA ALA A 62 -14.56 5.65 -5.49
C ALA A 62 -13.48 5.03 -4.59
N LEU A 63 -13.49 3.70 -4.41
CA LEU A 63 -12.44 2.98 -3.67
C LEU A 63 -11.08 3.15 -4.32
N VAL A 64 -10.97 2.83 -5.60
CA VAL A 64 -9.69 2.82 -6.32
C VAL A 64 -9.08 4.21 -6.37
N THR A 65 -9.88 5.23 -6.68
CA THR A 65 -9.40 6.63 -6.74
C THR A 65 -9.10 7.21 -5.36
N GLY A 66 -9.96 6.94 -4.36
CA GLY A 66 -9.74 7.42 -3.00
C GLY A 66 -8.51 6.79 -2.35
N LEU A 67 -8.28 5.48 -2.53
CA LEU A 67 -7.06 4.82 -2.04
C LEU A 67 -5.81 5.32 -2.78
N ARG A 68 -5.88 5.50 -4.10
CA ARG A 68 -4.76 6.03 -4.88
C ARG A 68 -4.36 7.43 -4.42
N GLY A 69 -5.34 8.28 -4.14
CA GLY A 69 -5.16 9.67 -3.73
C GLY A 69 -5.01 9.88 -2.23
N GLY A 70 -5.31 8.89 -1.39
CA GLY A 70 -5.42 9.06 0.05
C GLY A 70 -6.56 10.03 0.45
N THR A 71 -7.63 10.09 -0.35
CA THR A 71 -8.75 11.00 -0.16
C THR A 71 -9.99 10.26 0.34
N SER A 72 -10.96 11.01 0.88
CA SER A 72 -12.21 10.42 1.36
C SER A 72 -12.93 9.63 0.28
N VAL A 73 -13.36 8.42 0.65
CA VAL A 73 -14.13 7.49 -0.14
C VAL A 73 -15.59 7.59 0.31
N VAL A 74 -16.49 7.69 -0.65
CA VAL A 74 -17.94 7.65 -0.44
C VAL A 74 -18.48 6.42 -1.15
N LEU A 75 -19.09 5.52 -0.38
CA LEU A 75 -19.73 4.32 -0.90
C LEU A 75 -21.22 4.37 -0.64
N VAL A 76 -22.00 3.81 -1.55
CA VAL A 76 -23.45 3.74 -1.45
C VAL A 76 -23.88 2.27 -1.45
N THR A 77 -24.58 1.87 -0.40
CA THR A 77 -25.38 0.65 -0.40
C THR A 77 -26.75 1.03 -0.97
N PRO A 78 -27.16 0.48 -2.14
CA PRO A 78 -28.40 0.87 -2.79
C PRO A 78 -29.62 0.49 -1.94
N ALA A 79 -30.71 1.24 -2.10
CA ALA A 79 -31.98 0.91 -1.50
C ALA A 79 -32.48 -0.46 -2.02
N THR A 80 -33.16 -1.19 -1.14
CA THR A 80 -33.91 -2.39 -1.50
C THR A 80 -35.40 -2.14 -1.25
N ALA A 81 -36.26 -3.11 -1.60
CA ALA A 81 -37.69 -3.00 -1.32
C ALA A 81 -38.01 -2.81 0.17
N THR A 82 -37.11 -3.23 1.07
CA THR A 82 -37.30 -3.27 2.51
C THR A 82 -36.34 -2.36 3.29
N ALA A 83 -35.40 -1.68 2.63
CA ALA A 83 -34.41 -0.83 3.29
C ALA A 83 -34.02 0.38 2.43
N PRO A 84 -33.87 1.58 3.02
CA PRO A 84 -33.40 2.76 2.30
C PRO A 84 -31.95 2.62 1.87
N ALA A 85 -31.52 3.45 0.92
CA ALA A 85 -30.11 3.55 0.55
C ALA A 85 -29.31 4.12 1.71
N VAL A 86 -28.10 3.59 1.91
CA VAL A 86 -27.19 4.01 2.99
C VAL A 86 -25.87 4.45 2.39
N GLN A 87 -25.41 5.63 2.79
CA GLN A 87 -24.11 6.17 2.40
C GLN A 87 -23.11 5.96 3.53
N THR A 88 -21.91 5.53 3.18
CA THR A 88 -20.79 5.35 4.10
C THR A 88 -19.60 6.14 3.58
N THR A 89 -19.05 6.99 4.44
CA THR A 89 -17.92 7.85 4.10
C THR A 89 -16.77 7.58 5.05
N PHE A 90 -15.58 7.33 4.49
CA PHE A 90 -14.37 7.14 5.28
C PHE A 90 -13.14 7.70 4.55
N THR A 91 -12.10 8.03 5.32
CA THR A 91 -10.80 8.42 4.77
C THR A 91 -9.83 7.27 5.01
N PRO A 92 -9.11 6.76 3.97
CA PRO A 92 -8.10 5.72 4.14
C PRO A 92 -7.13 6.05 5.28
N ALA A 93 -6.86 5.10 6.18
CA ALA A 93 -5.92 5.31 7.28
C ALA A 93 -4.48 5.56 6.80
N THR A 94 -4.17 5.10 5.60
CA THR A 94 -2.92 5.33 4.87
C THR A 94 -2.96 6.62 4.05
N GLY A 95 -1.79 7.19 3.75
CA GLY A 95 -1.67 8.22 2.71
C GLY A 95 -1.85 7.68 1.28
N PRO A 96 -1.55 8.52 0.26
CA PRO A 96 -1.60 8.11 -1.14
C PRO A 96 -0.73 6.88 -1.38
N MET A 97 -1.25 5.88 -2.11
CA MET A 97 -0.52 4.64 -2.37
C MET A 97 -0.48 4.31 -3.87
N GLY A 98 0.53 3.56 -4.31
CA GLY A 98 0.64 3.11 -5.70
C GLY A 98 -0.38 2.04 -6.07
N TRP A 99 -0.59 1.80 -7.37
CA TRP A 99 -1.61 0.86 -7.87
C TRP A 99 -1.47 -0.57 -7.33
N GLY A 100 -0.24 -1.05 -7.15
CA GLY A 100 -0.01 -2.36 -6.53
C GLY A 100 -0.44 -2.41 -5.06
N ASN A 101 -0.21 -1.32 -4.32
CA ASN A 101 -0.64 -1.19 -2.92
C ASN A 101 -2.18 -1.08 -2.82
N VAL A 102 -2.83 -0.34 -3.74
CA VAL A 102 -4.31 -0.31 -3.83
C VAL A 102 -4.84 -1.73 -4.08
N ASN A 103 -4.25 -2.43 -5.04
CA ASN A 103 -4.71 -3.75 -5.44
C ASN A 103 -4.60 -4.78 -4.31
N ILE A 104 -3.44 -4.89 -3.65
CA ILE A 104 -3.26 -5.86 -2.56
C ILE A 104 -4.12 -5.53 -1.34
N ALA A 105 -4.36 -4.24 -1.06
CA ALA A 105 -5.23 -3.82 0.03
C ALA A 105 -6.67 -4.30 -0.20
N LEU A 106 -7.19 -4.09 -1.42
CA LEU A 106 -8.53 -4.54 -1.81
C LEU A 106 -8.62 -6.08 -1.83
N ALA A 107 -7.60 -6.78 -2.34
CA ALA A 107 -7.55 -8.23 -2.33
C ALA A 107 -7.57 -8.80 -0.90
N LEU A 108 -6.81 -8.22 0.03
CA LEU A 108 -6.80 -8.63 1.44
C LEU A 108 -8.14 -8.39 2.12
N ALA A 109 -8.74 -7.21 1.91
CA ALA A 109 -10.05 -6.89 2.47
C ALA A 109 -11.13 -7.84 1.92
N GLN A 110 -11.09 -8.15 0.62
CA GLN A 110 -11.99 -9.13 0.01
C GLN A 110 -11.81 -10.53 0.59
N ALA A 111 -10.56 -10.97 0.78
CA ALA A 111 -10.27 -12.26 1.38
C ALA A 111 -10.77 -12.33 2.83
N GLU A 112 -10.54 -11.30 3.64
CA GLU A 112 -10.99 -11.20 5.03
C GLU A 112 -12.52 -11.30 5.13
N LEU A 113 -13.25 -10.55 4.31
CA LEU A 113 -14.72 -10.59 4.27
C LEU A 113 -15.25 -11.94 3.79
N THR A 114 -14.61 -12.53 2.76
CA THR A 114 -14.96 -13.87 2.28
C THR A 114 -14.77 -14.92 3.36
N LYS A 115 -13.66 -14.85 4.12
CA LYS A 115 -13.40 -15.74 5.26
C LYS A 115 -14.43 -15.57 6.38
N ALA A 116 -14.96 -14.36 6.56
CA ALA A 116 -16.07 -14.07 7.47
C ALA A 116 -17.45 -14.52 6.92
N GLY A 117 -17.51 -15.12 5.72
CA GLY A 117 -18.73 -15.58 5.07
C GLY A 117 -19.49 -14.48 4.32
N ILE A 118 -18.91 -13.29 4.17
CA ILE A 118 -19.52 -12.14 3.50
C ILE A 118 -19.02 -12.10 2.05
N THR A 119 -19.84 -12.58 1.13
CA THR A 119 -19.53 -12.60 -0.32
C THR A 119 -20.08 -11.40 -1.07
N ASN A 120 -21.07 -10.71 -0.50
CA ASN A 120 -21.63 -9.45 -1.01
C ASN A 120 -21.59 -8.39 0.10
N PRO A 121 -20.44 -7.73 0.28
CA PRO A 121 -20.25 -6.82 1.41
C PRO A 121 -21.04 -5.53 1.23
N THR A 122 -21.55 -5.00 2.34
CA THR A 122 -22.14 -3.66 2.39
C THR A 122 -21.05 -2.59 2.41
N ALA A 123 -21.43 -1.33 2.19
CA ALA A 123 -20.50 -0.21 2.32
C ALA A 123 -19.86 -0.12 3.73
N ALA A 124 -20.59 -0.53 4.77
CA ALA A 124 -20.08 -0.60 6.14
C ALA A 124 -19.06 -1.73 6.33
N ASP A 125 -19.30 -2.90 5.73
CA ASP A 125 -18.35 -4.03 5.78
C ASP A 125 -17.05 -3.69 5.06
N LEU A 126 -17.14 -3.00 3.92
CA LEU A 126 -15.97 -2.51 3.18
C LEU A 126 -15.16 -1.50 3.99
N GLN A 127 -15.82 -0.56 4.68
CA GLN A 127 -15.14 0.36 5.59
C GLN A 127 -14.45 -0.40 6.73
N ALA A 128 -15.13 -1.38 7.34
CA ALA A 128 -14.58 -2.14 8.46
C ALA A 128 -13.37 -2.99 8.05
N ALA A 129 -13.42 -3.66 6.91
CA ALA A 129 -12.28 -4.45 6.41
C ALA A 129 -11.08 -3.57 6.01
N LEU A 130 -11.32 -2.36 5.50
CA LEU A 130 -10.26 -1.46 5.08
C LEU A 130 -9.66 -0.66 6.25
N ASN A 131 -10.47 0.06 7.01
CA ASN A 131 -10.01 0.97 8.06
C ASN A 131 -10.13 0.40 9.48
N GLY A 132 -10.73 -0.78 9.64
CA GLY A 132 -11.04 -1.36 10.93
C GLY A 132 -12.46 -1.03 11.36
N GLY A 133 -12.96 -1.78 12.33
CA GLY A 133 -14.33 -1.68 12.84
C GLY A 133 -14.99 -3.04 12.97
N THR A 134 -16.28 -3.06 13.27
CA THR A 134 -17.02 -4.29 13.48
C THR A 134 -17.80 -4.69 12.24
N ILE A 135 -17.74 -5.97 11.89
CA ILE A 135 -18.68 -6.59 10.93
C ILE A 135 -19.65 -7.51 11.65
N THR A 136 -20.83 -7.71 11.07
CA THR A 136 -21.81 -8.67 11.57
C THR A 136 -21.82 -9.90 10.67
N THR A 137 -21.49 -11.05 11.24
CA THR A 137 -21.47 -12.34 10.55
C THR A 137 -22.64 -13.20 11.03
N ALA A 138 -22.91 -14.32 10.35
CA ALA A 138 -23.91 -15.29 10.77
C ALA A 138 -23.66 -15.84 12.20
N THR A 139 -22.40 -15.85 12.65
CA THR A 139 -21.99 -16.35 13.97
C THR A 139 -21.90 -15.26 15.05
N GLY A 140 -22.12 -13.99 14.70
CA GLY A 140 -22.05 -12.85 15.62
C GLY A 140 -21.18 -11.70 15.09
N THR A 141 -20.92 -10.73 15.97
CA THR A 141 -20.11 -9.54 15.64
C THR A 141 -18.63 -9.84 15.78
N VAL A 142 -17.84 -9.47 14.77
CA VAL A 142 -16.38 -9.64 14.74
C VAL A 142 -15.72 -8.28 14.59
N GLN A 143 -14.69 -8.01 15.40
CA GLN A 143 -13.86 -6.81 15.28
C GLN A 143 -12.74 -7.06 14.27
N LEU A 144 -12.66 -6.20 13.26
CA LEU A 144 -11.61 -6.17 12.25
C LEU A 144 -10.60 -5.08 12.61
N SER A 145 -9.32 -5.41 12.45
CA SER A 145 -8.25 -4.43 12.67
C SER A 145 -8.14 -3.43 11.52
N GLY A 146 -8.55 -3.83 10.31
CA GLY A 146 -8.46 -3.01 9.10
C GLY A 146 -7.14 -3.17 8.37
N VAL A 147 -7.20 -3.54 7.10
CA VAL A 147 -6.03 -3.74 6.24
C VAL A 147 -5.20 -2.46 6.08
N LEU A 148 -5.85 -1.32 5.88
CA LEU A 148 -5.21 -0.01 5.75
C LEU A 148 -4.69 0.50 7.08
N ALA A 149 -5.40 0.24 8.18
CA ALA A 149 -4.93 0.59 9.52
C ALA A 149 -3.64 -0.17 9.87
N ALA A 150 -3.60 -1.48 9.61
CA ALA A 150 -2.39 -2.29 9.77
C ALA A 150 -1.25 -1.85 8.83
N ARG A 151 -1.58 -1.43 7.60
CA ARG A 151 -0.56 -0.86 6.71
C ARG A 151 -0.03 0.47 7.24
N ALA A 152 -0.89 1.31 7.82
CA ALA A 152 -0.51 2.58 8.42
C ALA A 152 0.31 2.42 9.71
N SER A 153 0.14 1.32 10.44
CA SER A 153 0.95 0.99 11.63
C SER A 153 2.37 0.50 11.29
N GLY A 154 2.69 0.34 10.00
CA GLY A 154 4.02 -0.08 9.55
C GLY A 154 4.14 -1.56 9.20
N GLU A 155 3.03 -2.30 9.08
CA GLU A 155 3.08 -3.70 8.69
C GLU A 155 3.25 -3.89 7.17
N GLY A 156 4.11 -4.84 6.80
CA GLY A 156 4.23 -5.37 5.45
C GLY A 156 2.97 -6.11 4.99
N TRP A 157 2.66 -6.14 3.70
CA TRP A 157 1.49 -6.88 3.19
C TRP A 157 1.53 -8.37 3.56
N GLY A 158 2.73 -8.96 3.61
CA GLY A 158 2.89 -10.33 4.07
C GLY A 158 2.59 -10.52 5.56
N GLN A 159 2.88 -9.51 6.39
CA GLN A 159 2.59 -9.52 7.83
C GLN A 159 1.07 -9.38 8.06
N ILE A 160 0.42 -8.46 7.33
CA ILE A 160 -1.03 -8.26 7.38
C ILE A 160 -1.75 -9.53 6.93
N ALA A 161 -1.33 -10.14 5.81
CA ALA A 161 -1.90 -11.41 5.36
C ALA A 161 -1.78 -12.50 6.43
N LYS A 162 -0.61 -12.61 7.09
CA LYS A 162 -0.36 -13.58 8.14
C LYS A 162 -1.20 -13.32 9.39
N SER A 163 -1.33 -12.07 9.84
CA SER A 163 -2.14 -11.71 11.00
C SER A 163 -3.63 -11.99 10.77
N LEU A 164 -4.10 -11.84 9.54
CA LEU A 164 -5.44 -12.24 9.09
C LEU A 164 -5.59 -13.76 8.88
N GLY A 165 -4.51 -14.53 9.00
CA GLY A 165 -4.50 -15.99 8.87
C GLY A 165 -4.51 -16.49 7.42
N PHE A 166 -4.10 -15.66 6.46
CA PHE A 166 -3.92 -16.04 5.05
C PHE A 166 -2.47 -16.38 4.74
N LYS A 167 -2.29 -17.23 3.72
CA LYS A 167 -0.96 -17.47 3.13
C LYS A 167 -0.65 -16.33 2.18
N VAL A 168 0.52 -15.70 2.34
CA VAL A 168 0.96 -14.59 1.49
C VAL A 168 0.88 -14.94 0.00
N GLY A 169 1.36 -16.12 -0.39
CA GLY A 169 1.32 -16.56 -1.79
C GLY A 169 -0.10 -16.66 -2.38
N GLU A 170 -1.10 -17.01 -1.57
CA GLU A 170 -2.49 -17.10 -2.01
C GLU A 170 -3.09 -15.72 -2.27
N VAL A 171 -2.94 -14.81 -1.30
CA VAL A 171 -3.40 -13.42 -1.43
C VAL A 171 -2.70 -12.72 -2.59
N MET A 172 -1.39 -12.91 -2.74
CA MET A 172 -0.63 -12.34 -3.85
C MET A 172 -1.07 -12.92 -5.20
N GLY A 173 -1.44 -14.21 -5.24
CA GLY A 173 -2.03 -14.84 -6.43
C GLY A 173 -3.38 -14.21 -6.80
N GLN A 174 -4.26 -14.01 -5.81
CA GLN A 174 -5.54 -13.34 -5.99
C GLN A 174 -5.36 -11.90 -6.47
N ALA A 175 -4.51 -11.11 -5.80
CA ALA A 175 -4.22 -9.74 -6.20
C ALA A 175 -3.64 -9.67 -7.63
N LYS A 176 -2.75 -10.59 -8.00
CA LYS A 176 -2.17 -10.65 -9.35
C LYS A 176 -3.23 -10.88 -10.44
N ALA A 177 -4.31 -11.58 -10.14
CA ALA A 177 -5.43 -11.77 -11.07
C ALA A 177 -6.18 -10.47 -11.34
N HIS A 178 -6.18 -9.52 -10.40
CA HIS A 178 -6.88 -8.24 -10.50
C HIS A 178 -6.00 -7.09 -11.00
N GLY A 179 -4.68 -7.21 -10.92
CA GLY A 179 -3.78 -6.19 -11.44
C GLY A 179 -2.35 -6.23 -10.92
N PRO A 180 -1.68 -5.08 -10.81
CA PRO A 180 -0.27 -5.05 -10.54
C PRO A 180 -0.03 -5.40 -9.08
N LEU A 181 1.13 -5.96 -8.78
CA LEU A 181 1.55 -6.23 -7.41
C LEU A 181 2.45 -5.09 -6.91
N PRO A 182 2.47 -4.84 -5.59
CA PRO A 182 3.42 -3.92 -4.98
C PRO A 182 4.86 -4.46 -5.08
N SER A 183 5.84 -3.62 -4.75
CA SER A 183 7.25 -4.01 -4.74
C SER A 183 7.52 -5.09 -3.68
N SER A 184 8.61 -5.86 -3.83
CA SER A 184 9.00 -6.85 -2.82
C SER A 184 9.29 -6.23 -1.45
N ASP A 185 9.84 -5.01 -1.44
CA ASP A 185 10.06 -4.25 -0.21
C ASP A 185 8.74 -3.92 0.49
N ASP A 186 7.72 -3.46 -0.25
CA ASP A 186 6.39 -3.19 0.32
C ASP A 186 5.70 -4.45 0.86
N ILE A 187 5.97 -5.61 0.24
CA ILE A 187 5.42 -6.90 0.69
C ILE A 187 6.05 -7.30 2.02
N ALA A 188 7.36 -7.14 2.15
CA ALA A 188 8.12 -7.52 3.34
C ALA A 188 8.01 -6.50 4.49
N HIS A 189 7.92 -5.21 4.14
CA HIS A 189 8.03 -4.10 5.08
C HIS A 189 6.89 -3.08 4.88
N GLY A 190 6.49 -2.43 5.97
CA GLY A 190 5.54 -1.33 5.95
C GLY A 190 6.00 -0.13 5.12
N PRO A 191 5.12 0.86 4.91
CA PRO A 191 5.54 2.12 4.31
C PRO A 191 6.68 2.70 5.16
N LYS A 192 7.80 3.07 4.51
CA LYS A 192 8.91 3.76 5.17
C LYS A 192 8.43 5.14 5.60
N THR A 193 7.92 5.25 6.82
CA THR A 193 7.59 6.54 7.40
C THR A 193 8.86 7.17 7.93
N ASP A 194 9.56 7.93 7.08
CA ASP A 194 10.73 8.75 7.48
C ASP A 194 10.41 9.73 8.63
N LYS A 195 9.13 9.85 9.02
CA LYS A 195 8.61 10.73 10.07
C LYS A 195 8.45 10.06 11.44
N ALA A 196 8.37 8.73 11.53
CA ALA A 196 8.17 8.03 12.80
C ALA A 196 9.50 7.79 13.55
N ASP A 197 10.59 7.54 12.82
CA ASP A 197 11.92 7.25 13.40
C ASP A 197 12.56 8.45 14.12
N LYS A 198 12.11 9.68 13.83
CA LYS A 198 12.62 10.88 14.51
C LYS A 198 12.05 11.07 15.92
N LEU A 199 10.88 10.49 16.24
CA LEU A 199 10.30 10.60 17.58
C LEU A 199 10.90 9.58 18.57
N ALA A 200 11.29 8.39 18.10
CA ALA A 200 11.88 7.36 18.96
C ALA A 200 13.37 7.61 19.30
N LYS A 201 14.06 8.46 18.53
CA LYS A 201 15.50 8.74 18.75
C LYS A 201 15.78 9.93 19.66
N ALA A 202 14.74 10.70 20.03
CA ALA A 202 14.86 11.83 20.96
C ALA A 202 14.94 11.40 22.43
N ASP A 203 14.45 10.21 22.79
CA ASP A 203 14.39 9.74 24.19
C ASP A 203 15.73 9.16 24.71
N LYS A 204 16.75 9.01 23.83
CA LYS A 204 18.05 8.43 24.20
C LYS A 204 19.17 9.47 24.39
N ALA A 205 18.81 10.75 24.53
CA ALA A 205 19.77 11.84 24.67
C ALA A 205 19.88 12.44 26.09
N ASP A 206 19.11 11.93 27.06
CA ASP A 206 19.06 12.54 28.42
C ASP A 206 19.75 11.69 29.50
N LYS A 207 20.98 11.24 29.21
CA LYS A 207 21.87 10.72 30.26
C LYS A 207 23.30 11.17 30.04
N ALA A 208 23.49 12.49 30.15
CA ALA A 208 24.78 13.07 30.50
C ALA A 208 24.82 13.37 32.01
N ASP A 209 26.03 13.26 32.54
CA ASP A 209 26.51 13.70 33.86
C ASP A 209 26.24 12.81 35.09
N LYS A 210 27.29 12.12 35.54
CA LYS A 210 28.14 12.65 36.64
C LYS A 210 29.35 11.74 36.94
N ALA A 211 30.56 12.35 36.83
CA ALA A 211 31.82 12.14 37.56
C ALA A 211 32.44 10.70 37.59
N ASP A 212 33.74 10.47 37.65
CA ASP A 212 34.88 11.28 38.05
C ASP A 212 36.17 10.65 37.48
N LYS A 213 37.20 11.46 37.28
CA LYS A 213 38.54 11.02 36.90
C LYS A 213 39.21 10.28 38.06
N VAL A 214 39.78 9.11 37.81
CA VAL A 214 41.03 8.70 38.49
C VAL A 214 41.95 8.00 37.48
N ALA A 215 43.17 8.51 37.41
CA ALA A 215 44.26 8.03 36.59
C ALA A 215 44.92 6.77 37.18
N LYS A 216 45.56 6.02 36.28
CA LYS A 216 46.73 5.15 36.52
C LYS A 216 46.46 3.79 37.18
N ALA A 217 46.61 2.74 36.38
CA ALA A 217 47.55 1.65 36.68
C ALA A 217 47.80 0.83 35.42
N ASP A 218 49.04 0.89 34.99
CA ASP A 218 49.78 0.01 34.08
C ASP A 218 49.27 -1.45 34.12
N ARG A 219 48.93 -2.02 32.96
CA ARG A 219 48.67 -3.46 32.85
C ARG A 219 49.48 -4.02 31.68
N PRO A 220 50.27 -5.10 31.89
CA PRO A 220 51.40 -5.42 31.03
C PRO A 220 50.98 -6.09 29.72
N ASP A 221 51.71 -5.77 28.65
CA ASP A 221 51.71 -6.47 27.37
C ASP A 221 51.97 -7.98 27.55
N LYS A 222 51.10 -8.80 26.96
CA LYS A 222 51.36 -10.23 26.76
C LYS A 222 50.40 -10.80 25.69
N PRO A 223 50.83 -11.79 24.90
CA PRO A 223 51.74 -11.65 23.77
C PRO A 223 51.07 -12.09 22.45
N ASP A 224 51.72 -11.78 21.34
CA ASP A 224 51.40 -12.21 19.98
C ASP A 224 51.12 -13.71 19.82
N HIS A 225 50.26 -13.96 18.83
CA HIS A 225 50.14 -15.18 18.02
C HIS A 225 49.66 -16.50 18.66
N VAL A 226 48.49 -16.93 18.19
CA VAL A 226 48.32 -18.32 17.74
C VAL A 226 47.85 -18.30 16.29
N ALA A 227 48.70 -18.80 15.39
CA ALA A 227 48.44 -18.97 13.98
C ALA A 227 47.21 -19.86 13.77
N LYS A 228 46.32 -19.46 12.86
CA LYS A 228 45.28 -20.34 12.32
C LYS A 228 45.97 -21.54 11.66
N PRO A 229 45.61 -22.79 11.99
CA PRO A 229 46.10 -23.95 11.26
C PRO A 229 45.67 -23.85 9.79
N ASP A 230 46.64 -24.06 8.91
CA ASP A 230 46.47 -24.09 7.47
C ASP A 230 45.40 -25.10 7.07
N ARG A 231 44.55 -24.69 6.13
CA ARG A 231 43.43 -25.50 5.64
C ARG A 231 44.02 -26.62 4.76
N PRO A 232 43.78 -27.92 5.06
CA PRO A 232 44.27 -28.98 4.21
C PRO A 232 43.72 -28.84 2.79
N GLU A 233 44.62 -28.92 1.81
CA GLU A 233 44.28 -28.91 0.39
C GLU A 233 43.33 -30.06 0.05
N LYS A 234 42.34 -29.71 -0.79
CA LYS A 234 41.31 -30.60 -1.30
C LYS A 234 41.97 -31.65 -2.22
N PRO A 235 41.80 -32.96 -1.97
CA PRO A 235 42.31 -33.99 -2.87
C PRO A 235 41.71 -33.83 -4.28
N GLU A 236 42.57 -33.89 -5.30
CA GLU A 236 42.17 -33.92 -6.71
C GLU A 236 41.28 -35.14 -7.00
N ARG A 237 40.24 -34.92 -7.82
CA ARG A 237 39.34 -35.96 -8.31
C ARG A 237 40.11 -36.85 -9.30
N PRO A 238 40.16 -38.18 -9.11
CA PRO A 238 40.70 -39.09 -10.10
C PRO A 238 39.94 -39.00 -11.44
N ASP A 239 40.71 -39.05 -12.53
CA ASP A 239 40.24 -38.99 -13.91
C ASP A 239 39.26 -40.12 -14.27
N LYS A 240 38.30 -39.77 -15.12
CA LYS A 240 37.24 -40.63 -15.65
C LYS A 240 37.84 -41.59 -16.69
N PRO A 241 37.65 -42.92 -16.59
CA PRO A 241 38.08 -43.82 -17.64
C PRO A 241 37.26 -43.61 -18.93
N GLU A 242 37.99 -43.58 -20.03
CA GLU A 242 37.56 -43.41 -21.42
C GLU A 242 36.62 -44.53 -21.87
N HIS A 243 35.59 -44.19 -22.67
CA HIS A 243 34.68 -45.16 -23.27
C HIS A 243 35.33 -45.84 -24.47
N GLY A 244 35.65 -47.13 -24.33
CA GLY A 244 35.98 -48.01 -25.45
C GLY A 244 34.74 -48.37 -26.27
N ARG A 245 34.88 -48.27 -27.60
CA ARG A 245 34.20 -49.12 -28.57
C ARG A 245 35.15 -50.22 -28.99
#